data_AF-A0A542UJG8-F1
#
_entry.id   AF-A0A542UJG8-F1
#
_cell.length_a   1.000
_cell.length_b   1.000
_cell.length_c   1.000
_cell.angle_alpha   90.00
_cell.angle_beta   90.00
_cell.angle_gamma   90.00
#
_symmetry.space_group_name_H-M   'P 1'
#
loop_
_entity.id
_entity.type
_entity.pdbx_description
1 polymer ?
#
loop_
_entity_poly.entity_id
_entity_poly.type
_entity_poly.pdbx_seq_one_letter_code
_entity_poly.pdbx_strand_id
1 'polypeptide(L)'
;MCHVLTRQLARAPSGDTALVIGDVSGHDLQAAVSMSTLRNMLRGIAVDREEPPGEVLRRLDLAGQTLDPHLTATCVYAVIRGGEGPGSSLHHSSAGHLPPLLTTGEGDTRYLDAGSGPLIGMDPDLPRTSAVDQLLPHSTLLLFTDGLVERRGEALDDGLTRLRRHTAQQARDPLDVFCDELIVAFGADSADDIALLALRPAPRPTAPAEAAGRGP
;
A
#
# COMPACT_ATOMS: atom_id res chain seq x y z
N MET A 1 -16.01 11.16 -4.71
CA MET A 1 -15.87 10.30 -5.89
C MET A 1 -16.61 9.01 -5.55
N CYS A 2 -16.58 7.93 -6.31
CA CYS A 2 -17.03 6.63 -5.79
C CYS A 2 -16.03 5.60 -6.26
N HIS A 3 -15.44 4.96 -5.27
CA HIS A 3 -14.04 4.64 -5.26
C HIS A 3 -13.97 3.12 -5.21
N VAL A 4 -13.58 2.52 -6.33
CA VAL A 4 -13.66 1.07 -6.44
C VAL A 4 -12.39 0.53 -5.81
N LEU A 5 -12.54 0.02 -4.60
CA LEU A 5 -11.46 -0.35 -3.70
C LEU A 5 -10.92 -1.75 -3.96
N THR A 6 -9.65 -1.88 -4.34
CA THR A 6 -9.00 -3.20 -4.46
C THR A 6 -8.13 -3.44 -3.25
N ARG A 7 -8.48 -4.44 -2.43
CA ARG A 7 -7.59 -5.01 -1.43
C ARG A 7 -7.16 -6.39 -1.89
N GLN A 8 -5.91 -6.54 -2.28
CA GLN A 8 -5.36 -7.84 -2.62
C GLN A 8 -4.10 -8.15 -1.83
N LEU A 9 -4.15 -9.26 -1.09
CA LEU A 9 -3.00 -9.94 -0.51
C LEU A 9 -2.76 -11.18 -1.38
N ALA A 10 -1.65 -11.18 -2.12
CA ALA A 10 -1.24 -12.36 -2.87
C ALA A 10 0.12 -12.80 -2.39
N ARG A 11 0.28 -14.11 -2.14
CA ARG A 11 1.61 -14.71 -2.07
C ARG A 11 2.13 -14.88 -3.48
N ALA A 12 3.24 -14.22 -3.79
CA ALA A 12 4.00 -14.51 -5.00
C ALA A 12 4.56 -15.94 -4.91
N PRO A 13 4.88 -16.58 -6.05
CA PRO A 13 5.54 -17.90 -6.04
C PRO A 13 6.83 -17.94 -5.20
N SER A 14 7.52 -16.80 -5.07
CA SER A 14 8.71 -16.58 -4.23
C SER A 14 8.44 -16.61 -2.71
N GLY A 15 7.17 -16.58 -2.28
CA GLY A 15 6.76 -16.44 -0.89
C GLY A 15 6.56 -14.99 -0.43
N ASP A 16 6.84 -14.01 -1.29
CA ASP A 16 6.62 -12.58 -1.05
C ASP A 16 5.14 -12.25 -0.91
N THR A 17 4.81 -11.17 -0.20
CA THR A 17 3.43 -10.70 -0.06
C THR A 17 3.22 -9.41 -0.84
N ALA A 18 2.39 -9.47 -1.88
CA ALA A 18 1.97 -8.29 -2.63
C ALA A 18 0.77 -7.63 -1.96
N LEU A 19 0.81 -6.30 -1.85
CA LEU A 19 -0.24 -5.42 -1.37
C LEU A 19 -0.64 -4.47 -2.50
N VAL A 20 -1.94 -4.26 -2.66
CA VAL A 20 -2.49 -3.25 -3.55
C VAL A 20 -3.57 -2.49 -2.81
N ILE A 21 -3.56 -1.18 -2.94
CA ILE A 21 -4.73 -0.31 -2.74
C ILE A 21 -4.77 0.66 -3.91
N GLY A 22 -5.95 1.09 -4.31
CA GLY A 22 -6.06 2.05 -5.39
C GLY A 22 -7.51 2.32 -5.74
N ASP A 23 -7.64 3.28 -6.62
CA ASP A 23 -8.88 3.91 -6.98
C ASP A 23 -8.97 4.27 -8.45
N VAL A 24 -10.18 4.38 -8.98
CA VAL A 24 -10.45 4.79 -10.36
C VAL A 24 -11.33 6.04 -10.34
N SER A 25 -11.01 6.99 -11.21
CA SER A 25 -11.83 8.19 -11.38
C SER A 25 -13.19 7.81 -12.00
N GLY A 26 -14.28 8.25 -11.37
CA GLY A 26 -15.64 7.97 -11.83
C GLY A 26 -16.53 7.56 -10.67
N HIS A 27 -17.78 7.21 -10.97
CA HIS A 27 -18.73 6.77 -9.94
C HIS A 27 -19.85 5.86 -10.46
N ASP A 28 -19.64 5.26 -11.62
CA ASP A 28 -20.65 4.49 -12.34
C ASP A 28 -20.18 3.05 -12.57
N LEU A 29 -21.03 2.28 -13.23
CA LEU A 29 -20.71 0.91 -13.61
C LEU A 29 -19.40 0.81 -14.42
N GLN A 30 -19.09 1.84 -15.22
CA GLN A 30 -17.88 1.89 -16.03
C GLN A 30 -16.63 2.00 -15.17
N ALA A 31 -16.65 2.80 -14.10
CA ALA A 31 -15.56 2.87 -13.12
C ALA A 31 -15.32 1.52 -12.43
N ALA A 32 -16.38 0.81 -12.04
CA ALA A 32 -16.28 -0.53 -11.43
C ALA A 32 -15.68 -1.58 -12.38
N VAL A 33 -16.07 -1.53 -13.65
CA VAL A 33 -15.49 -2.40 -14.70
C VAL A 33 -14.01 -2.07 -14.92
N SER A 34 -13.67 -0.79 -15.02
CA SER A 34 -12.30 -0.32 -15.23
C SER A 34 -11.38 -0.76 -14.09
N MET A 35 -11.84 -0.61 -12.86
CA MET A 35 -11.09 -1.05 -11.69
C MET A 35 -10.89 -2.57 -11.64
N SER A 36 -11.94 -3.34 -11.94
CA SER A 36 -11.82 -4.80 -12.03
C SER A 36 -10.79 -5.21 -13.09
N THR A 37 -10.78 -4.50 -14.21
CA THR A 37 -9.84 -4.68 -15.31
C THR A 37 -8.40 -4.39 -14.86
N LEU A 38 -8.15 -3.23 -14.27
CA LEU A 38 -6.83 -2.84 -13.75
C LEU A 38 -6.32 -3.81 -12.69
N ARG A 39 -7.17 -4.19 -11.72
CA ARG A 39 -6.80 -5.15 -10.68
C ARG A 39 -6.35 -6.49 -11.28
N ASN A 40 -7.09 -7.01 -12.25
CA ASN A 40 -6.77 -8.28 -12.89
C ASN A 40 -5.49 -8.19 -13.73
N MET A 41 -5.25 -7.05 -14.41
CA MET A 41 -4.03 -6.81 -15.18
C MET A 41 -2.81 -6.69 -14.27
N LEU A 42 -2.90 -5.89 -13.22
CA LEU A 42 -1.84 -5.76 -12.23
C LEU A 42 -1.50 -7.11 -11.63
N ARG A 43 -2.52 -7.91 -11.26
CA ARG A 43 -2.31 -9.27 -10.77
C ARG A 43 -1.60 -10.15 -11.79
N GLY A 44 -1.98 -10.09 -13.07
CA GLY A 44 -1.34 -10.87 -14.13
C GLY A 44 0.13 -10.48 -14.31
N ILE A 45 0.42 -9.18 -14.40
CA ILE A 45 1.78 -8.64 -14.54
C ILE A 45 2.65 -9.04 -13.34
N ALA A 46 2.13 -8.87 -12.12
CA ALA A 46 2.85 -9.15 -10.88
C ALA A 46 3.17 -10.65 -10.68
N VAL A 47 2.33 -11.55 -11.22
CA VAL A 47 2.55 -12.99 -11.15
C VAL A 47 3.54 -13.47 -12.21
N ASP A 48 3.50 -12.86 -13.40
CA ASP A 48 4.38 -13.19 -14.52
C ASP A 48 5.82 -12.69 -14.30
N ARG A 49 5.99 -11.55 -13.61
CA ARG A 49 7.27 -10.83 -13.54
C ARG A 49 7.64 -10.41 -12.12
N GLU A 50 8.84 -10.79 -11.70
CA GLU A 50 9.45 -10.36 -10.44
C GLU A 50 10.21 -9.02 -10.61
N GLU A 51 9.54 -8.00 -11.11
CA GLU A 51 10.12 -6.68 -11.39
C GLU A 51 10.00 -5.71 -10.20
N PRO A 52 10.77 -4.61 -10.17
CA PRO A 52 10.54 -3.51 -9.23
C PRO A 52 9.12 -2.94 -9.37
N PRO A 53 8.46 -2.54 -8.26
CA PRO A 53 7.07 -2.06 -8.29
C PRO A 53 6.77 -0.96 -9.31
N GLY A 54 7.70 -0.03 -9.53
CA GLY A 54 7.56 1.03 -10.53
C GLY A 54 7.48 0.48 -11.96
N GLU A 55 8.25 -0.55 -12.29
CA GLU A 55 8.18 -1.18 -13.62
C GLU A 55 6.87 -1.94 -13.81
N VAL A 56 6.36 -2.59 -12.75
CA VAL A 56 5.03 -3.22 -12.77
C VAL A 56 3.94 -2.18 -13.03
N LEU A 57 3.99 -1.01 -12.36
CA LEU A 57 3.03 0.07 -12.61
C LEU A 57 3.20 0.70 -14.00
N ARG A 58 4.42 0.81 -14.53
CA ARG A 58 4.67 1.29 -15.90
C ARG A 58 4.01 0.36 -16.93
N ARG A 59 4.09 -0.95 -16.73
CA ARG A 59 3.41 -1.94 -17.58
C ARG A 59 1.89 -1.86 -17.46
N LEU A 60 1.38 -1.63 -16.24
CA LEU A 60 -0.04 -1.41 -16.02
C LEU A 60 -0.52 -0.17 -16.79
N ASP A 61 0.26 0.91 -16.78
CA ASP A 61 -0.01 2.14 -17.53
C ASP A 61 -0.15 1.88 -19.04
N LEU A 62 0.83 1.19 -19.63
CA LEU A 62 0.83 0.85 -21.04
C LEU A 62 -0.35 -0.05 -21.42
N ALA A 63 -0.66 -1.05 -20.58
CA ALA A 63 -1.79 -1.93 -20.80
C ALA A 63 -3.12 -1.18 -20.68
N GLY A 64 -3.26 -0.32 -19.66
CA GLY A 64 -4.45 0.50 -19.42
C GLY A 64 -4.75 1.42 -20.60
N GLN A 65 -3.76 2.17 -21.08
CA GLN A 65 -3.93 3.06 -22.23
C GLN A 65 -4.30 2.34 -23.53
N THR A 66 -3.86 1.09 -23.69
CA THR A 66 -4.22 0.28 -24.85
C THR A 66 -5.70 -0.09 -24.85
N LEU A 67 -6.32 -0.19 -23.68
CA LEU A 67 -7.74 -0.56 -23.52
C LEU A 67 -8.64 0.65 -23.53
N ASP A 68 -8.25 1.70 -22.82
CA ASP A 68 -8.98 2.95 -22.71
C ASP A 68 -7.98 4.11 -22.51
N PRO A 69 -7.78 4.97 -23.53
CA PRO A 69 -6.90 6.13 -23.44
C PRO A 69 -7.34 7.18 -22.42
N HIS A 70 -8.57 7.10 -21.92
CA HIS A 70 -9.12 8.03 -20.93
C HIS A 70 -9.17 7.45 -19.52
N LEU A 71 -8.73 6.21 -19.34
CA LEU A 71 -8.69 5.58 -18.03
C LEU A 71 -7.66 6.28 -17.15
N THR A 72 -8.11 6.76 -16.00
CA THR A 72 -7.27 7.34 -14.95
C THR A 72 -7.52 6.65 -13.62
N ALA A 73 -6.44 6.33 -12.90
CA ALA A 73 -6.51 5.61 -11.64
C ALA A 73 -5.36 5.99 -10.71
N THR A 74 -5.61 5.98 -9.41
CA THR A 74 -4.55 6.04 -8.40
C THR A 74 -4.28 4.65 -7.85
N CYS A 75 -3.04 4.31 -7.51
CA CYS A 75 -2.78 3.08 -6.77
C CYS A 75 -1.43 3.08 -6.05
N VAL A 76 -1.34 2.35 -4.96
CA VAL A 76 -0.06 1.88 -4.40
C VAL A 76 0.08 0.40 -4.71
N TYR A 77 1.20 0.02 -5.33
CA TYR A 77 1.63 -1.36 -5.44
C TYR A 77 2.85 -1.57 -4.55
N ALA A 78 2.76 -2.53 -3.62
CA ALA A 78 3.84 -2.84 -2.72
C ALA A 78 4.09 -4.35 -2.62
N VAL A 79 5.34 -4.72 -2.41
CA VAL A 79 5.78 -6.10 -2.25
C VAL A 79 6.63 -6.19 -1.01
N ILE A 80 6.22 -7.03 -0.07
CA ILE A 80 6.98 -7.36 1.12
C ILE A 80 7.83 -8.58 0.82
N ARG A 81 9.14 -8.39 0.89
CA ARG A 81 10.13 -9.45 0.73
C ARG A 81 10.78 -9.77 2.07
N GLY A 82 10.86 -11.06 2.39
CA GLY A 82 11.63 -11.53 3.54
C GLY A 82 13.12 -11.25 3.32
N GLY A 83 13.78 -10.55 4.24
CA GLY A 83 15.25 -10.39 4.22
C GLY A 83 15.96 -11.42 5.11
N GLU A 84 17.28 -11.50 5.06
CA GLU A 84 18.06 -12.35 5.98
C GLU A 84 18.12 -11.79 7.42
N GLY A 85 17.88 -10.48 7.59
CA GLY A 85 17.91 -9.78 8.88
C GLY A 85 16.59 -9.84 9.69
N PRO A 86 16.50 -9.09 10.81
CA PRO A 86 15.36 -9.17 11.74
C PRO A 86 14.04 -8.65 11.18
N GLY A 87 14.06 -7.96 10.03
CA GLY A 87 12.89 -7.35 9.41
C GLY A 87 12.59 -7.89 8.01
N SER A 88 11.52 -7.35 7.42
CA SER A 88 11.21 -7.50 6.00
C SER A 88 11.56 -6.20 5.26
N SER A 89 11.67 -6.26 3.94
CA SER A 89 11.80 -5.07 3.09
C SER A 89 10.48 -4.82 2.38
N LEU A 90 10.05 -3.56 2.37
CA LEU A 90 8.92 -3.08 1.60
C LEU A 90 9.45 -2.43 0.33
N HIS A 91 9.23 -3.09 -0.80
CA HIS A 91 9.39 -2.45 -2.10
C HIS A 91 8.06 -1.84 -2.48
N HIS A 92 8.01 -0.56 -2.86
CA HIS A 92 6.74 0.07 -3.23
C HIS A 92 6.88 1.11 -4.33
N SER A 93 5.78 1.37 -5.00
CA SER A 93 5.58 2.47 -5.94
C SER A 93 4.14 2.95 -5.82
N SER A 94 3.95 4.27 -5.89
CA SER A 94 2.64 4.92 -5.88
C SER A 94 2.41 5.63 -7.21
N ALA A 95 1.26 5.40 -7.81
CA ALA A 95 0.73 6.15 -8.93
C ALA A 95 -0.35 7.11 -8.44
N GLY A 96 0.00 8.36 -8.17
CA GLY A 96 -0.93 9.43 -7.79
C GLY A 96 -1.70 9.21 -6.50
N HIS A 97 -1.39 8.17 -5.74
CA HIS A 97 -2.08 7.79 -4.52
C HIS A 97 -1.37 8.34 -3.28
N LEU A 98 -2.12 8.53 -2.19
CA LEU A 98 -1.56 8.92 -0.91
C LEU A 98 -0.47 7.93 -0.44
N PRO A 99 0.62 8.46 0.16
CA PRO A 99 1.75 7.65 0.56
C PRO A 99 1.39 6.71 1.72
N PRO A 100 1.92 5.47 1.74
CA PRO A 100 1.76 4.58 2.88
C PRO A 100 2.28 5.22 4.17
N LEU A 101 1.60 4.96 5.29
CA LEU A 101 2.03 5.39 6.61
C LEU A 101 2.68 4.23 7.35
N LEU A 102 3.93 4.42 7.78
CA LEU A 102 4.63 3.49 8.66
C LEU A 102 4.57 3.99 10.10
N THR A 103 4.09 3.15 11.02
CA THR A 103 4.10 3.37 12.46
C THR A 103 5.00 2.34 13.14
N THR A 104 6.02 2.76 13.88
CA THR A 104 6.90 1.84 14.61
C THR A 104 6.23 1.32 15.89
N GLY A 105 6.74 0.24 16.48
CA GLY A 105 6.23 -0.27 17.77
C GLY A 105 6.41 0.69 18.96
N GLU A 106 7.23 1.73 18.79
CA GLU A 106 7.43 2.81 19.76
C GLU A 106 6.54 4.03 19.50
N GLY A 107 5.73 4.02 18.43
CA GLY A 107 4.81 5.10 18.08
C GLY A 107 5.40 6.17 17.17
N ASP A 108 6.63 6.01 16.66
CA ASP A 108 7.15 6.90 15.63
C ASP A 108 6.42 6.69 14.30
N THR A 109 6.11 7.77 13.61
CA THR A 109 5.35 7.72 12.34
C THR A 109 6.03 8.44 11.21
N ARG A 110 5.96 7.87 10.01
CA ARG A 110 6.50 8.45 8.77
C ARG A 110 5.70 8.03 7.54
N TYR A 111 5.43 8.98 6.66
CA TYR A 111 4.91 8.72 5.32
C TYR A 111 6.03 8.28 4.37
N LEU A 112 5.74 7.28 3.54
CA LEU A 112 6.70 6.66 2.63
C LEU A 112 6.61 7.27 1.22
N ASP A 113 7.05 8.52 1.07
CA ASP A 113 6.83 9.32 -0.15
C ASP A 113 7.83 9.05 -1.29
N ALA A 114 8.91 8.32 -1.00
CA ALA A 114 10.00 8.09 -1.94
C ALA A 114 9.55 7.30 -3.20
N GLY A 115 8.44 6.57 -3.12
CA GLY A 115 7.87 5.80 -4.23
C GLY A 115 6.82 6.56 -5.05
N SER A 116 6.55 7.82 -4.73
CA SER A 116 5.49 8.62 -5.36
C SER A 116 5.77 8.91 -6.84
N GLY A 117 4.69 8.93 -7.61
CA GLY A 117 4.69 9.21 -9.05
C GLY A 117 3.32 9.70 -9.52
N PRO A 118 3.18 10.05 -10.81
CA PRO A 118 1.92 10.54 -11.39
C PRO A 118 0.81 9.49 -11.30
N LEU A 119 -0.47 9.84 -11.45
CA LEU A 119 -1.53 8.82 -11.53
C LEU A 119 -1.40 7.95 -12.80
N ILE A 120 -2.05 6.79 -12.82
CA ILE A 120 -2.16 5.93 -14.00
C ILE A 120 -2.92 6.69 -15.09
N GLY A 121 -2.48 6.57 -16.34
CA GLY A 121 -3.10 7.19 -17.51
C GLY A 121 -2.69 8.64 -17.78
N MET A 122 -1.85 9.25 -16.94
CA MET A 122 -1.39 10.64 -17.13
C MET A 122 -0.37 10.76 -18.27
N ASP A 123 0.72 10.01 -18.19
CA ASP A 123 1.79 9.98 -19.20
C ASP A 123 2.60 8.66 -19.04
N PRO A 124 2.54 7.73 -20.02
CA PRO A 124 3.23 6.45 -19.94
C PRO A 124 4.75 6.55 -20.04
N ASP A 125 5.26 7.67 -20.59
CA ASP A 125 6.68 7.88 -20.83
C ASP A 125 7.38 8.45 -19.59
N LEU A 126 6.62 8.93 -18.60
CA LEU A 126 7.19 9.34 -17.32
C LEU A 126 7.73 8.13 -16.55
N PRO A 127 8.99 8.19 -16.08
CA PRO A 127 9.57 7.10 -15.31
C PRO A 127 8.81 6.91 -14.00
N ARG A 128 8.58 5.65 -13.63
CA ARG A 128 7.95 5.25 -12.37
C ARG A 128 9.01 4.93 -11.32
N THR A 129 8.93 5.60 -10.17
CA THR A 129 9.89 5.41 -9.08
C THR A 129 9.56 4.15 -8.28
N SER A 130 10.58 3.35 -7.94
CA SER A 130 10.47 2.30 -6.92
C SER A 130 11.27 2.70 -5.70
N ALA A 131 10.66 2.62 -4.52
CA ALA A 131 11.32 2.85 -3.24
C ALA A 131 11.43 1.55 -2.44
N VAL A 132 12.38 1.55 -1.50
CA VAL A 132 12.59 0.45 -0.56
C VAL A 132 12.67 1.01 0.84
N ASP A 133 11.81 0.53 1.72
CA ASP A 133 11.81 0.87 3.14
C ASP A 133 11.93 -0.40 3.99
N GLN A 134 12.53 -0.27 5.18
CA GLN A 134 12.63 -1.38 6.12
C GLN A 134 11.34 -1.50 6.93
N LEU A 135 10.78 -2.71 6.99
CA LEU A 135 9.68 -3.06 7.89
C LEU A 135 10.22 -3.90 9.05
N LEU A 136 10.48 -3.23 10.16
CA LEU A 136 10.89 -3.90 11.40
C LEU A 136 9.71 -4.67 12.01
N PRO A 137 9.98 -5.73 12.80
CA PRO A 137 8.94 -6.39 13.57
C PRO A 137 8.13 -5.40 14.40
N HIS A 138 6.85 -5.69 14.58
CA HIS A 138 5.91 -4.85 15.33
C HIS A 138 5.60 -3.47 14.73
N SER A 139 6.24 -3.06 13.63
CA SER A 139 5.80 -1.88 12.88
C SER A 139 4.50 -2.16 12.12
N THR A 140 3.60 -1.19 12.10
CA THR A 140 2.36 -1.24 11.32
C THR A 140 2.53 -0.40 10.05
N LEU A 141 2.42 -1.06 8.90
CA LEU A 141 2.26 -0.42 7.61
C LEU A 141 0.76 -0.22 7.35
N LEU A 142 0.35 1.00 7.06
CA LEU A 142 -1.02 1.38 6.72
C LEU A 142 -1.07 1.96 5.30
N LEU A 143 -1.83 1.29 4.43
CA LEU A 143 -2.27 1.80 3.13
C LEU A 143 -3.73 2.21 3.27
N PHE A 144 -4.12 3.36 2.73
CA PHE A 144 -5.45 3.93 2.96
C PHE A 144 -5.86 4.85 1.80
N THR A 145 -7.15 4.88 1.46
CA THR A 145 -7.67 5.86 0.49
C THR A 145 -7.84 7.24 1.11
N ASP A 146 -7.93 8.25 0.25
CA ASP A 146 -8.20 9.64 0.63
C ASP A 146 -9.48 9.80 1.46
N GLY A 147 -10.51 9.00 1.21
CA GLY A 147 -11.72 8.96 2.03
C GLY A 147 -11.46 8.79 3.54
N LEU A 148 -10.32 8.22 3.96
CA LEU A 148 -9.95 8.12 5.38
C LEU A 148 -9.52 9.47 5.98
N VAL A 149 -8.94 10.37 5.18
CA VAL A 149 -8.32 11.61 5.67
C VAL A 149 -8.98 12.88 5.15
N GLU A 150 -9.66 12.79 4.02
CA GLU A 150 -10.32 13.91 3.35
C GLU A 150 -11.60 14.29 4.07
N ARG A 151 -11.72 15.58 4.39
CA ARG A 151 -12.91 16.18 4.99
C ARG A 151 -13.23 17.48 4.28
N ARG A 152 -14.52 17.77 4.11
CA ARG A 152 -14.96 19.00 3.42
C ARG A 152 -14.50 20.24 4.17
N GLY A 153 -13.80 21.13 3.47
CA GLY A 153 -13.33 22.40 4.02
C GLY A 153 -12.08 22.29 4.90
N GLU A 154 -11.43 21.12 4.93
CA GLU A 154 -10.16 20.89 5.61
C GLU A 154 -9.04 20.68 4.58
N ALA A 155 -7.82 21.12 4.89
CA ALA A 155 -6.66 20.79 4.07
C ALA A 155 -6.29 19.31 4.25
N LEU A 156 -5.92 18.63 3.17
CA LEU A 156 -5.51 17.22 3.19
C LEU A 156 -4.37 16.95 4.20
N ASP A 157 -3.41 17.88 4.30
CA ASP A 157 -2.27 17.80 5.21
C ASP A 157 -2.67 17.76 6.70
N ASP A 158 -3.78 18.40 7.07
CA ASP A 158 -4.32 18.36 8.43
C ASP A 158 -4.90 16.98 8.74
N GLY A 159 -5.61 16.39 7.76
CA GLY A 159 -6.11 15.01 7.81
C GLY A 159 -4.99 13.99 7.96
N LEU A 160 -3.93 14.11 7.16
CA LEU A 160 -2.72 13.29 7.27
C LEU A 160 -2.05 13.48 8.65
N THR A 161 -1.90 14.73 9.09
CA THR A 161 -1.30 15.02 10.41
C THR A 161 -2.09 14.40 11.56
N ARG A 162 -3.42 14.41 11.48
CA ARG A 162 -4.30 13.77 12.45
C ARG A 162 -4.15 12.25 12.40
N LEU A 163 -4.14 11.65 11.20
CA LEU A 163 -3.96 10.21 11.01
C LEU A 163 -2.67 9.71 11.67
N ARG A 164 -1.51 10.31 11.36
CA ARG A 164 -0.24 9.89 11.95
C ARG A 164 -0.19 10.03 13.48
N ARG A 165 -0.86 11.02 14.06
CA ARG A 165 -0.93 11.17 15.53
C ARG A 165 -1.80 10.09 16.15
N HIS A 166 -2.89 9.73 15.49
CA HIS A 166 -3.80 8.70 15.96
C HIS A 166 -3.13 7.31 15.92
N THR A 167 -2.49 6.96 14.79
CA THR A 167 -1.82 5.66 14.67
C THR A 167 -0.65 5.52 15.65
N ALA A 168 0.06 6.61 15.96
CA ALA A 168 1.11 6.63 16.98
C ALA A 168 0.60 6.21 18.37
N GLN A 169 -0.60 6.67 18.75
CA GLN A 169 -1.21 6.34 20.04
C GLN A 169 -1.62 4.86 20.14
N GLN A 170 -1.86 4.23 18.99
CA GLN A 170 -2.35 2.85 18.87
C GLN A 170 -1.29 1.87 18.37
N ALA A 171 -0.02 2.28 18.38
CA ALA A 171 1.08 1.53 17.78
C ALA A 171 1.16 0.06 18.26
N ARG A 172 0.78 -0.17 19.52
CA ARG A 172 0.84 -1.48 20.19
C ARG A 172 -0.50 -2.23 20.21
N ASP A 173 -1.59 -1.61 19.76
CA ASP A 173 -2.90 -2.24 19.77
C ASP A 173 -2.95 -3.41 18.79
N PRO A 174 -3.76 -4.44 19.07
CA PRO A 174 -4.08 -5.49 18.10
C PRO A 174 -4.56 -4.88 16.76
N LEU A 175 -4.23 -5.52 15.62
CA LEU A 175 -4.50 -4.93 14.30
C LEU A 175 -5.99 -4.75 14.01
N ASP A 176 -6.84 -5.63 14.52
CA ASP A 176 -8.30 -5.53 14.47
C ASP A 176 -8.78 -4.27 15.20
N VAL A 177 -8.34 -4.08 16.45
CA VAL A 177 -8.65 -2.89 17.25
C VAL A 177 -8.12 -1.61 16.57
N PHE A 178 -6.89 -1.63 16.09
CA PHE A 178 -6.28 -0.52 15.34
C PHE A 178 -7.10 -0.13 14.11
N CYS A 179 -7.59 -1.10 13.34
CA CYS A 179 -8.42 -0.82 12.17
C CYS A 179 -9.79 -0.27 12.55
N ASP A 180 -10.45 -0.88 13.54
CA ASP A 180 -11.79 -0.48 13.98
C ASP A 180 -11.78 0.95 14.52
N GLU A 181 -10.80 1.30 15.35
CA GLU A 181 -10.66 2.65 15.88
C GLU A 181 -10.38 3.69 14.79
N LEU A 182 -9.60 3.36 13.76
CA LEU A 182 -9.42 4.23 12.60
C LEU A 182 -10.74 4.49 11.87
N ILE A 183 -11.54 3.44 11.65
CA ILE A 183 -12.85 3.59 11.01
C ILE A 183 -13.79 4.44 11.88
N VAL A 184 -13.80 4.24 13.19
CA VAL A 184 -14.63 5.03 14.12
C VAL A 184 -14.19 6.49 14.18
N ALA A 185 -12.89 6.76 14.31
CA ALA A 185 -12.37 8.10 14.49
C ALA A 185 -12.38 8.95 13.22
N PHE A 186 -12.32 8.32 12.04
CA PHE A 186 -12.22 9.02 10.76
C PHE A 186 -13.44 8.84 9.85
N GLY A 187 -14.24 7.80 10.04
CA GLY A 187 -15.34 7.46 9.12
C GLY A 187 -16.59 8.31 9.22
N ALA A 188 -16.85 8.96 10.37
CA ALA A 188 -18.11 9.67 10.59
C ALA A 188 -18.35 10.86 9.65
N ASP A 189 -17.28 11.54 9.23
CA ASP A 189 -17.34 12.77 8.40
C ASP A 189 -16.85 12.53 6.97
N SER A 190 -16.63 11.27 6.58
CA SER A 190 -16.08 10.98 5.25
C SER A 190 -17.12 11.27 4.17
N ALA A 191 -16.68 12.00 3.15
CA ALA A 191 -17.46 12.27 1.96
C ALA A 191 -17.23 11.23 0.85
N ASP A 192 -16.35 10.25 1.08
CA ASP A 192 -15.89 9.27 0.10
C ASP A 192 -15.77 7.86 0.69
N ASP A 193 -15.51 6.87 -0.16
CA ASP A 193 -15.33 5.50 0.32
C ASP A 193 -14.00 5.33 1.06
N ILE A 194 -14.07 4.67 2.22
CA ILE A 194 -12.90 4.34 3.02
C ILE A 194 -12.48 2.90 2.74
N ALA A 195 -11.25 2.73 2.27
CA ALA A 195 -10.51 1.49 2.48
C ALA A 195 -9.23 1.75 3.24
N LEU A 196 -8.86 0.73 4.02
CA LEU A 196 -7.55 0.63 4.61
C LEU A 196 -7.04 -0.82 4.57
N LEU A 197 -5.73 -0.95 4.50
CA LEU A 197 -4.99 -2.20 4.59
C LEU A 197 -3.86 -1.99 5.59
N ALA A 198 -4.02 -2.57 6.77
CA ALA A 198 -2.99 -2.62 7.79
C ALA A 198 -2.25 -3.96 7.75
N LEU A 199 -0.92 -3.90 7.86
CA LEU A 199 -0.06 -5.07 7.98
C LEU A 199 1.00 -4.84 9.04
N ARG A 200 1.19 -5.82 9.91
CA ARG A 200 2.26 -5.84 10.91
C ARG A 200 3.12 -7.09 10.70
N PRO A 201 4.41 -6.97 10.33
CA PRO A 201 5.27 -8.13 10.20
C PRO A 201 5.43 -8.83 11.54
N ALA A 202 5.24 -10.14 11.54
CA ALA A 202 5.59 -10.97 12.69
C ALA A 202 7.12 -11.04 12.86
N PRO A 203 7.63 -11.19 14.09
CA PRO A 203 9.03 -11.54 14.30
C PRO A 203 9.34 -12.84 13.54
N ARG A 204 10.42 -12.87 12.76
CA ARG A 204 10.87 -14.15 12.19
C ARG A 204 11.44 -15.00 13.33
N PRO A 205 11.09 -16.29 13.43
CA PRO A 205 11.79 -17.19 14.33
C PRO A 205 13.29 -17.13 13.98
N THR A 206 14.12 -16.72 14.93
CA THR A 206 15.56 -16.90 14.80
C THR A 206 15.81 -18.40 14.70
N ALA A 207 16.45 -18.86 13.63
CA ALA A 207 16.91 -20.24 13.56
C ALA A 207 17.74 -20.53 14.83
N PRO A 208 17.58 -21.71 15.48
CA PRO A 208 18.42 -22.07 16.60
C PRO A 208 19.87 -21.94 16.16
N ALA A 209 20.69 -21.18 16.91
CA ALA A 209 22.12 -21.15 16.68
C ALA A 209 22.60 -22.60 16.66
N GLU A 210 23.09 -23.08 15.51
CA GLU A 210 23.71 -24.40 15.43
C GLU A 210 24.76 -24.45 16.53
N ALA A 211 24.55 -25.36 17.48
CA ALA A 211 25.44 -25.58 18.60
C ALA A 211 26.82 -25.87 18.01
N ALA A 212 27.69 -24.87 18.03
CA ALA A 212 29.06 -24.97 17.57
C ALA A 212 29.73 -26.11 18.34
N GLY A 213 29.96 -27.20 17.60
CA GLY A 213 30.97 -28.21 17.84
C GLY A 213 31.11 -28.70 19.28
N ARG A 214 30.40 -29.78 19.60
CA ARG A 214 31.04 -30.82 20.41
C ARG A 214 32.29 -31.31 19.69
N GLY A 215 33.44 -31.23 20.37
CA GLY A 215 34.47 -32.26 20.29
C GLY A 215 35.89 -31.74 20.52
N PRO A 216 36.82 -32.65 20.86
CA PRO A 216 36.65 -34.04 21.29
C PRO A 216 36.60 -34.21 22.82
#